data_AF-A0A7J6AUD3-F1
#
_entry.id   AF-A0A7J6AUD3-F1
#
_cell.length_a   1.000
_cell.length_b   1.000
_cell.length_c   1.000
_cell.angle_alpha   90.00
_cell.angle_beta   90.00
_cell.angle_gamma   90.00
#
_symmetry.space_group_name_H-M   'P 1'
#
loop_
_entity.id
_entity.type
_entity.pdbx_description
1 polymer ?
#
loop_
_entity_poly.entity_id
_entity_poly.type
_entity_poly.pdbx_seq_one_letter_code
_entity_poly.pdbx_strand_id
1 'polypeptide(L)'
;MSPEEGEEGMTLYDSWHKRDNWTDNRDAPRISKLGSGSDFEAYFIRLGIASGRARYTKNRKTERYSSYPTYHSVYETFELVEHFYDPTFRRMEAVTRVRGGVAFRLADALVLPLDCNEYALALSQYANTIHRLAQKHPQEMERYAVTFDALFSAVDNFTQAVQEFQQHLNTLDTTNSLSVRMVNDQLMYLERAFIDPLGLPGRPFYRHVVFAPSSHNKYAGESFPGIYDALFDIKNAAEPERAWSEVKRQISIAAFTVNAAADTLRPLRPL
;
A
#
# COMPACT_ATOMS: atom_id res chain seq x y z
N MET A 1 -22.42 4.57 12.53
CA MET A 1 -23.22 5.67 11.95
C MET A 1 -22.30 6.83 11.64
N SER A 2 -22.63 7.61 10.61
CA SER A 2 -21.90 8.84 10.27
C SER A 2 -22.02 9.87 11.41
N PRO A 3 -20.93 10.56 11.79
CA PRO A 3 -20.96 11.69 12.70
C PRO A 3 -21.23 13.03 11.98
N GLU A 4 -21.39 13.02 10.65
CA GLU A 4 -21.55 14.25 9.86
C GLU A 4 -22.99 14.77 9.88
N GLU A 5 -23.13 16.09 9.99
CA GLU A 5 -24.41 16.79 9.96
C GLU A 5 -25.11 16.60 8.59
N GLY A 6 -26.41 16.31 8.61
CA GLY A 6 -27.19 16.00 7.41
C GLY A 6 -26.94 14.60 6.84
N GLU A 7 -26.21 13.76 7.56
CA GLU A 7 -25.97 12.34 7.23
C GLU A 7 -26.44 11.42 8.37
N GLU A 8 -27.40 11.88 9.16
CA GLU A 8 -28.04 11.10 10.21
C GLU A 8 -28.70 9.86 9.59
N GLY A 9 -28.41 8.68 10.13
CA GLY A 9 -28.93 7.42 9.58
C GLY A 9 -28.01 6.76 8.54
N MET A 10 -26.98 7.43 8.03
CA MET A 10 -25.98 6.81 7.15
C MET A 10 -24.98 5.96 7.94
N THR A 11 -24.48 4.88 7.32
CA THR A 11 -23.31 4.19 7.86
C THR A 11 -22.06 5.07 7.67
N LEU A 12 -20.98 4.78 8.41
CA LEU A 12 -19.71 5.49 8.21
C LEU A 12 -19.13 5.20 6.81
N TYR A 13 -19.38 3.99 6.28
CA TYR A 13 -18.95 3.60 4.94
C TYR A 13 -19.64 4.45 3.87
N ASP A 14 -20.96 4.61 3.94
CA ASP A 14 -21.73 5.39 2.95
C ASP A 14 -21.34 6.87 2.97
N SER A 15 -21.13 7.43 4.17
CA SER A 15 -20.64 8.80 4.34
C SER A 15 -19.26 8.99 3.73
N TRP A 16 -18.32 8.08 4.00
CA TRP A 16 -16.97 8.14 3.43
C TRP A 16 -17.00 7.96 1.92
N HIS A 17 -17.76 6.99 1.40
CA HIS A 17 -17.94 6.77 -0.03
C HIS A 17 -18.48 8.02 -0.74
N LYS A 18 -19.57 8.60 -0.22
CA LYS A 18 -20.18 9.83 -0.75
C LYS A 18 -19.19 11.00 -0.80
N ARG A 19 -18.29 11.11 0.20
CA ARG A 19 -17.37 12.25 0.36
C ARG A 19 -16.06 12.07 -0.40
N ASP A 20 -15.48 10.87 -0.38
CA ASP A 20 -14.20 10.52 -1.01
C ASP A 20 -14.18 9.05 -1.49
N ASN A 21 -14.73 8.82 -2.68
CA ASN A 21 -14.63 7.57 -3.41
C ASN A 21 -13.49 7.58 -4.44
N TRP A 22 -13.11 6.36 -4.87
CA TRP A 22 -12.35 6.19 -6.10
C TRP A 22 -13.19 6.63 -7.30
N THR A 23 -12.53 7.28 -8.26
CA THR A 23 -13.15 7.74 -9.52
C THR A 23 -12.90 6.78 -10.67
N ASP A 24 -11.98 5.83 -10.48
CA ASP A 24 -11.41 5.01 -11.54
C ASP A 24 -11.82 3.54 -11.31
N ASN A 25 -12.92 3.12 -11.94
CA ASN A 25 -13.44 1.74 -12.01
C ASN A 25 -13.68 0.98 -10.68
N ARG A 26 -13.62 1.65 -9.53
CA ARG A 26 -13.89 1.04 -8.22
C ARG A 26 -14.95 1.81 -7.45
N ASP A 27 -16.09 1.16 -7.21
CA ASP A 27 -17.17 1.73 -6.40
C ASP A 27 -16.95 1.50 -4.90
N ALA A 28 -15.94 2.18 -4.34
CA ALA A 28 -15.56 2.06 -2.93
C ALA A 28 -14.92 3.34 -2.39
N PRO A 29 -14.92 3.56 -1.06
CA PRO A 29 -14.17 4.65 -0.46
C PRO A 29 -12.67 4.59 -0.76
N ARG A 30 -12.04 5.77 -0.85
CA ARG A 30 -10.64 5.89 -1.24
C ARG A 30 -9.68 5.54 -0.10
N ILE A 31 -8.93 4.45 -0.25
CA ILE A 31 -7.81 4.09 0.64
C ILE A 31 -6.49 4.56 0.03
N SER A 32 -5.73 5.39 0.74
CA SER A 32 -4.43 5.87 0.26
C SER A 32 -3.30 4.91 0.63
N LYS A 33 -2.23 4.89 -0.18
CA LYS A 33 -0.99 4.17 0.13
C LYS A 33 -0.33 4.73 1.40
N LEU A 34 0.37 3.87 2.14
CA LEU A 34 1.23 4.30 3.24
C LEU A 34 2.57 4.81 2.69
N GLY A 35 2.98 5.99 3.18
CA GLY A 35 4.29 6.58 2.94
C GLY A 35 5.12 6.60 4.22
N SER A 36 5.64 7.78 4.59
CA SER A 36 6.30 8.04 5.88
C SER A 36 5.43 8.91 6.78
N GLY A 37 6.01 9.45 7.86
CA GLY A 37 5.45 10.56 8.64
C GLY A 37 4.68 10.13 9.89
N SER A 38 4.81 8.88 10.33
CA SER A 38 4.33 8.39 11.64
C SER A 38 5.01 7.05 11.96
N ASP A 39 4.78 6.52 13.16
CA ASP A 39 5.54 5.39 13.71
C ASP A 39 5.35 4.07 12.96
N PHE A 40 4.31 3.94 12.12
CA PHE A 40 4.11 2.76 11.29
C PHE A 40 5.25 2.52 10.28
N GLU A 41 6.06 3.53 9.97
CA GLU A 41 7.11 3.45 8.95
C GLU A 41 8.07 2.29 9.20
N ALA A 42 8.56 2.12 10.43
CA ALA A 42 9.49 1.03 10.74
C ALA A 42 8.84 -0.36 10.58
N TYR A 43 7.58 -0.50 10.99
CA TYR A 43 6.85 -1.77 10.92
C TYR A 43 6.56 -2.14 9.47
N PHE A 44 6.07 -1.19 8.68
CA PHE A 44 5.65 -1.43 7.31
C PHE A 44 6.85 -1.47 6.35
N ILE A 45 7.62 -0.39 6.28
CA ILE A 45 8.63 -0.18 5.24
C ILE A 45 9.92 -0.98 5.49
N ARG A 46 10.26 -1.24 6.75
CA ARG A 46 11.50 -1.93 7.11
C ARG A 46 11.28 -3.41 7.44
N LEU A 47 10.17 -3.74 8.12
CA LEU A 47 9.91 -5.10 8.62
C LEU A 47 8.87 -5.88 7.82
N GLY A 48 8.10 -5.23 6.93
CA GLY A 48 7.05 -5.88 6.14
C GLY A 48 5.89 -6.37 6.99
N ILE A 49 5.53 -5.62 8.03
CA ILE A 49 4.35 -5.90 8.85
C ILE A 49 3.17 -5.11 8.29
N ALA A 50 2.14 -5.81 7.85
CA ALA A 50 0.91 -5.22 7.32
C ALA A 50 0.39 -4.18 8.31
N SER A 51 0.21 -2.95 7.83
CA SER A 51 -0.03 -1.77 8.67
C SER A 51 -1.15 -0.92 8.09
N GLY A 52 -1.79 -0.11 8.94
CA GLY A 52 -2.85 0.81 8.50
C GLY A 52 -3.04 1.97 9.46
N ARG A 53 -3.62 3.07 8.96
CA ARG A 53 -4.01 4.22 9.78
C ARG A 53 -5.38 4.74 9.33
N ALA A 54 -6.16 5.19 10.30
CA ALA A 54 -7.45 5.85 10.06
C ALA A 54 -7.51 7.19 10.81
N ARG A 55 -8.03 8.22 10.15
CA ARG A 55 -8.30 9.55 10.72
C ARG A 55 -9.46 10.21 10.00
N TYR A 56 -10.14 11.15 10.67
CA TYR A 56 -10.89 12.18 9.96
C TYR A 56 -9.94 13.17 9.30
N THR A 57 -10.37 13.73 8.18
CA THR A 57 -9.59 14.71 7.41
C THR A 57 -10.52 15.72 6.76
N LYS A 58 -9.93 16.85 6.40
CA LYS A 58 -10.57 17.93 5.64
C LYS A 58 -11.05 17.50 4.24
N ASN A 59 -11.92 18.31 3.64
CA ASN A 59 -12.38 18.11 2.28
C ASN A 59 -11.34 18.61 1.27
N ARG A 60 -10.61 17.69 0.65
CA ARG A 60 -9.54 18.00 -0.33
C ARG A 60 -10.04 18.67 -1.62
N LYS A 61 -11.35 18.64 -1.89
CA LYS A 61 -11.96 19.30 -3.05
C LYS A 61 -12.06 20.82 -2.84
N THR A 62 -12.31 21.24 -1.60
CA THR A 62 -12.51 22.66 -1.22
C THR A 62 -11.30 23.25 -0.51
N GLU A 63 -10.52 22.44 0.21
CA GLU A 63 -9.45 22.91 1.10
C GLU A 63 -8.06 22.54 0.54
N ARG A 64 -7.22 23.56 0.30
CA ARG A 64 -5.95 23.43 -0.43
C ARG A 64 -4.68 23.48 0.43
N TYR A 65 -4.79 23.79 1.72
CA TYR A 65 -3.63 23.76 2.62
C TYR A 65 -3.07 22.33 2.76
N SER A 66 -1.84 22.12 3.26
CA SER A 66 -1.23 20.77 3.35
C SER A 66 -1.72 19.97 4.56
N SER A 67 -1.33 20.39 5.78
CA SER A 67 -1.73 19.75 7.04
C SER A 67 -3.02 20.36 7.57
N TYR A 68 -2.96 21.01 8.72
CA TYR A 68 -3.97 21.89 9.30
C TYR A 68 -3.28 23.15 9.85
N PRO A 69 -3.98 24.29 9.96
CA PRO A 69 -3.31 25.60 10.12
C PRO A 69 -2.41 25.75 11.34
N THR A 70 -2.69 25.04 12.44
CA THR A 70 -1.98 25.16 13.72
C THR A 70 -0.93 24.06 13.94
N TYR A 71 -0.68 23.20 12.95
CA TYR A 71 0.25 22.07 13.06
C TYR A 71 1.64 22.47 13.60
N HIS A 72 2.14 21.75 14.61
CA HIS A 72 3.42 21.98 15.28
C HIS A 72 3.58 23.39 15.87
N SER A 73 2.49 23.95 16.41
CA SER A 73 2.51 25.27 17.05
C SER A 73 1.95 25.21 18.48
N VAL A 74 2.18 26.28 19.24
CA VAL A 74 1.62 26.45 20.58
C VAL A 74 0.09 26.54 20.60
N TYR A 75 -0.55 26.70 19.43
CA TYR A 75 -2.00 26.78 19.29
C TYR A 75 -2.67 25.41 19.12
N GLU A 76 -1.92 24.30 19.17
CA GLU A 76 -2.47 22.94 19.25
C GLU A 76 -2.97 22.64 20.67
N THR A 77 -4.06 23.31 21.06
CA THR A 77 -4.64 23.19 22.41
C THR A 77 -5.89 22.30 22.41
N PHE A 78 -6.34 21.93 23.61
CA PHE A 78 -7.59 21.20 23.77
C PHE A 78 -8.80 22.01 23.26
N GLU A 79 -8.84 23.31 23.57
CA GLU A 79 -9.90 24.24 23.19
C GLU A 79 -9.99 24.39 21.67
N LEU A 80 -8.86 24.25 20.93
CA LEU A 80 -8.89 24.21 19.48
C LEU A 80 -9.75 23.04 18.98
N VAL A 81 -9.55 21.85 19.55
CA VAL A 81 -10.28 20.65 19.15
C VAL A 81 -11.74 20.73 19.57
N GLU A 82 -11.97 21.06 20.84
CA GLU A 82 -13.29 21.15 21.46
C GLU A 82 -14.17 22.22 20.80
N HIS A 83 -13.63 23.38 20.43
CA HIS A 83 -14.47 24.44 19.85
C HIS A 83 -14.55 24.41 18.33
N PHE A 84 -13.53 23.91 17.62
CA PHE A 84 -13.44 24.09 16.16
C PHE A 84 -13.38 22.79 15.34
N TYR A 85 -12.85 21.67 15.86
CA TYR A 85 -12.69 20.45 15.06
C TYR A 85 -13.76 19.41 15.33
N ASP A 86 -14.03 19.12 16.60
CA ASP A 86 -14.96 18.08 16.99
C ASP A 86 -15.69 18.40 18.31
N PRO A 87 -16.57 19.42 18.34
CA PRO A 87 -17.23 19.85 19.58
C PRO A 87 -18.10 18.80 20.28
N THR A 88 -18.49 17.76 19.55
CA THR A 88 -19.28 16.65 20.10
C THR A 88 -18.46 15.38 20.31
N PHE A 89 -17.16 15.41 19.97
CA PHE A 89 -16.23 14.27 19.96
C PHE A 89 -16.70 13.06 19.13
N ARG A 90 -17.74 13.20 18.31
CA ARG A 90 -18.32 12.11 17.52
C ARG A 90 -17.41 11.64 16.39
N ARG A 91 -16.57 12.52 15.84
CA ARG A 91 -15.59 12.13 14.80
C ARG A 91 -14.43 11.35 15.43
N MET A 92 -13.95 11.77 16.59
CA MET A 92 -12.94 11.04 17.38
C MET A 92 -13.48 9.68 17.86
N GLU A 93 -14.74 9.62 18.29
CA GLU A 93 -15.43 8.38 18.62
C GLU A 93 -15.51 7.45 17.40
N ALA A 94 -15.91 7.96 16.23
CA ALA A 94 -15.97 7.19 15.00
C ALA A 94 -14.59 6.61 14.60
N VAL A 95 -13.51 7.39 14.70
CA VAL A 95 -12.15 6.89 14.45
C VAL A 95 -11.74 5.82 15.46
N THR A 96 -12.09 6.01 16.74
CA THR A 96 -11.83 5.03 17.79
C THR A 96 -12.53 3.71 17.48
N ARG A 97 -13.80 3.75 17.05
CA ARG A 97 -14.55 2.56 16.63
C ARG A 97 -13.92 1.86 15.42
N VAL A 98 -13.44 2.61 14.42
CA VAL A 98 -12.75 2.03 13.26
C VAL A 98 -11.45 1.35 13.68
N ARG A 99 -10.58 2.05 14.44
CA ARG A 99 -9.30 1.50 14.88
C ARG A 99 -9.50 0.27 15.78
N GLY A 100 -10.40 0.38 16.76
CA GLY A 100 -10.75 -0.72 17.66
C GLY A 100 -11.36 -1.91 16.93
N GLY A 101 -12.26 -1.66 15.97
CA GLY A 101 -12.88 -2.71 15.17
C GLY A 101 -11.89 -3.45 14.26
N VAL A 102 -10.95 -2.74 13.63
CA VAL A 102 -9.87 -3.35 12.85
C VAL A 102 -8.94 -4.17 13.75
N ALA A 103 -8.49 -3.61 14.87
CA ALA A 103 -7.62 -4.31 15.82
C ALA A 103 -8.30 -5.58 16.38
N PHE A 104 -9.57 -5.48 16.77
CA PHE A 104 -10.36 -6.59 17.27
C PHE A 104 -10.50 -7.70 16.21
N ARG A 105 -10.88 -7.35 14.98
CA ARG A 105 -11.01 -8.32 13.90
C ARG A 105 -9.69 -9.02 13.55
N LEU A 106 -8.57 -8.29 13.53
CA LEU A 106 -7.25 -8.86 13.26
C LEU A 106 -6.78 -9.80 14.39
N ALA A 107 -7.16 -9.51 15.64
CA ALA A 107 -6.75 -10.29 16.81
C ALA A 107 -7.63 -11.52 17.07
N ASP A 108 -8.91 -11.47 16.71
CA ASP A 108 -9.91 -12.45 17.14
C ASP A 108 -10.44 -13.36 16.00
N ALA A 109 -10.24 -12.98 14.73
CA ALA A 109 -10.70 -13.80 13.61
C ALA A 109 -9.94 -15.13 13.52
N LEU A 110 -10.68 -16.24 13.33
CA LEU A 110 -10.11 -17.58 13.17
C LEU A 110 -9.12 -17.65 12.00
N VAL A 111 -9.49 -17.05 10.86
CA VAL A 111 -8.61 -16.83 9.70
C VAL A 111 -8.41 -15.32 9.56
N LEU A 112 -7.17 -14.89 9.37
CA LEU A 112 -6.83 -13.46 9.26
C LEU A 112 -7.65 -12.79 8.15
N PRO A 113 -8.31 -11.63 8.42
CA PRO A 113 -9.15 -10.94 7.44
C PRO A 113 -8.30 -10.10 6.48
N LEU A 114 -7.33 -10.73 5.82
CA LEU A 114 -6.45 -10.13 4.82
C LEU A 114 -6.79 -10.71 3.45
N ASP A 115 -7.08 -9.84 2.49
CA ASP A 115 -7.46 -10.24 1.13
C ASP A 115 -6.31 -10.01 0.15
N CYS A 116 -5.71 -11.11 -0.32
CA CYS A 116 -4.61 -11.06 -1.27
C CYS A 116 -5.05 -10.61 -2.67
N ASN A 117 -6.35 -10.69 -3.01
CA ASN A 117 -6.88 -10.23 -4.31
C ASN A 117 -6.73 -8.71 -4.45
N GLU A 118 -6.96 -7.97 -3.37
CA GLU A 118 -6.73 -6.52 -3.33
C GLU A 118 -5.27 -6.17 -3.63
N TYR A 119 -4.34 -6.99 -3.16
CA TYR A 119 -2.91 -6.81 -3.42
C TYR A 119 -2.55 -7.12 -4.89
N ALA A 120 -3.09 -8.19 -5.47
CA ALA A 120 -2.89 -8.53 -6.89
C ALA A 120 -3.43 -7.41 -7.82
N LEU A 121 -4.63 -6.91 -7.53
CA LEU A 121 -5.22 -5.76 -8.24
C LEU A 121 -4.33 -4.52 -8.13
N ALA A 122 -3.83 -4.22 -6.93
CA ALA A 122 -2.95 -3.08 -6.70
C ALA A 122 -1.62 -3.21 -7.48
N LEU A 123 -0.98 -4.39 -7.45
CA LEU A 123 0.27 -4.65 -8.19
C LEU A 123 0.10 -4.47 -9.69
N SER A 124 -1.00 -4.95 -10.27
CA SER A 124 -1.33 -4.73 -11.68
C SER A 124 -1.46 -3.24 -12.01
N GLN A 125 -2.18 -2.48 -11.18
CA GLN A 125 -2.31 -1.03 -11.36
C GLN A 125 -0.96 -0.31 -11.25
N TYR A 126 -0.12 -0.71 -10.30
CA TYR A 126 1.20 -0.10 -10.08
C TYR A 126 2.17 -0.42 -11.21
N ALA A 127 2.19 -1.66 -11.70
CA ALA A 127 3.01 -2.07 -12.85
C ALA A 127 2.64 -1.26 -14.11
N ASN A 128 1.34 -1.12 -14.38
CA ASN A 128 0.84 -0.27 -15.46
C ASN A 128 1.21 1.21 -15.28
N THR A 129 1.16 1.72 -14.04
CA THR A 129 1.48 3.12 -13.74
C THR A 129 2.97 3.41 -13.93
N ILE A 130 3.85 2.54 -13.43
CA ILE A 130 5.30 2.73 -13.58
C ILE A 130 5.75 2.49 -15.03
N HIS A 131 5.11 1.55 -15.74
CA HIS A 131 5.38 1.34 -17.17
C HIS A 131 5.00 2.59 -18.00
N ARG A 132 3.83 3.18 -17.76
CA ARG A 132 3.43 4.45 -18.40
C ARG A 132 4.40 5.60 -18.10
N LEU A 133 5.02 5.62 -16.92
CA LEU A 133 6.05 6.61 -16.61
C LEU A 133 7.30 6.39 -17.49
N ALA A 134 7.76 5.14 -17.62
CA ALA A 134 8.89 4.79 -18.48
C ALA A 134 8.60 5.08 -19.96
N GLN A 135 7.37 4.84 -20.43
CA GLN A 135 6.92 5.10 -21.80
C GLN A 135 6.96 6.58 -22.22
N LYS A 136 7.26 7.52 -21.30
CA LYS A 136 7.62 8.91 -21.66
C LYS A 136 8.99 9.02 -22.34
N HIS A 137 9.75 7.93 -22.42
CA HIS A 137 11.10 7.81 -22.96
C HIS A 137 11.23 6.61 -23.91
N PRO A 138 10.36 6.48 -24.94
CA PRO A 138 10.27 5.25 -25.72
C PRO A 138 11.54 4.97 -26.55
N GLN A 139 12.20 6.01 -27.07
CA GLN A 139 13.42 5.87 -27.86
C GLN A 139 14.60 5.37 -27.02
N GLU A 140 14.71 5.86 -25.79
CA GLU A 140 15.74 5.43 -24.86
C GLU A 140 15.49 4.01 -24.35
N MET A 141 14.23 3.64 -24.09
CA MET A 141 13.88 2.26 -23.74
C MET A 141 14.29 1.28 -24.84
N GLU A 142 14.06 1.62 -26.11
CA GLU A 142 14.51 0.83 -27.25
C GLU A 142 16.05 0.79 -27.33
N ARG A 143 16.70 1.96 -27.28
CA ARG A 143 18.16 2.09 -27.37
C ARG A 143 18.90 1.28 -26.30
N TYR A 144 18.42 1.27 -25.06
CA TYR A 144 19.05 0.58 -23.93
C TYR A 144 18.42 -0.79 -23.62
N ALA A 145 17.54 -1.29 -24.49
CA ALA A 145 16.85 -2.57 -24.37
C ALA A 145 16.20 -2.76 -22.98
N VAL A 146 15.38 -1.79 -22.59
CA VAL A 146 14.60 -1.81 -21.33
C VAL A 146 13.21 -2.35 -21.62
N THR A 147 12.89 -3.49 -21.00
CA THR A 147 11.56 -4.11 -21.05
C THR A 147 10.98 -4.27 -19.65
N PHE A 148 9.64 -4.27 -19.56
CA PHE A 148 8.87 -4.53 -18.34
C PHE A 148 8.27 -5.94 -18.34
N ASP A 149 8.52 -6.77 -19.36
CA ASP A 149 7.89 -8.09 -19.52
C ASP A 149 8.06 -8.98 -18.30
N ALA A 150 9.26 -8.99 -17.69
CA ALA A 150 9.53 -9.75 -16.48
C ALA A 150 8.67 -9.29 -15.29
N LEU A 151 8.45 -7.97 -15.15
CA LEU A 151 7.59 -7.44 -14.08
C LEU A 151 6.13 -7.80 -14.32
N PHE A 152 5.63 -7.64 -15.55
CA PHE A 152 4.26 -8.02 -15.90
C PHE A 152 4.04 -9.53 -15.71
N SER A 153 4.95 -10.37 -16.17
CA SER A 153 4.89 -11.82 -15.95
C SER A 153 4.89 -12.18 -14.47
N ALA A 154 5.70 -11.50 -13.64
CA ALA A 154 5.69 -11.72 -12.19
C ALA A 154 4.34 -11.33 -11.56
N VAL A 155 3.73 -10.22 -12.00
CA VAL A 155 2.40 -9.78 -11.53
C VAL A 155 1.30 -10.76 -11.95
N ASP A 156 1.37 -11.31 -13.16
CA ASP A 156 0.42 -12.33 -13.63
C ASP A 156 0.56 -13.63 -12.81
N ASN A 157 1.80 -14.08 -12.58
CA ASN A 157 2.08 -15.24 -11.73
C ASN A 157 1.57 -15.04 -10.29
N PHE A 158 1.77 -13.83 -9.73
CA PHE A 158 1.25 -13.47 -8.42
C PHE A 158 -0.28 -13.51 -8.39
N THR A 159 -0.93 -12.95 -9.42
CA THR A 159 -2.39 -12.97 -9.55
C THR A 159 -2.93 -14.40 -9.61
N GLN A 160 -2.27 -15.28 -10.37
CA GLN A 160 -2.63 -16.70 -10.43
C GLN A 160 -2.44 -17.39 -9.08
N ALA A 161 -1.31 -17.18 -8.40
CA ALA A 161 -1.05 -17.76 -7.08
C ALA A 161 -2.09 -17.32 -6.04
N VAL A 162 -2.52 -16.05 -6.09
CA VAL A 162 -3.61 -15.52 -5.25
C VAL A 162 -4.94 -16.21 -5.54
N GLN A 163 -5.28 -16.44 -6.82
CA GLN A 163 -6.52 -17.13 -7.18
C GLN A 163 -6.54 -18.58 -6.67
N GLU A 164 -5.42 -19.31 -6.83
CA GLU A 164 -5.27 -20.67 -6.30
C GLU A 164 -5.34 -20.69 -4.77
N PHE A 165 -4.68 -19.74 -4.10
CA PHE A 165 -4.73 -19.58 -2.66
C PHE A 165 -6.15 -19.26 -2.15
N GLN A 166 -6.90 -18.41 -2.86
CA GLN A 166 -8.30 -18.12 -2.53
C GLN A 166 -9.20 -19.36 -2.67
N GLN A 167 -8.98 -20.19 -3.68
CA GLN A 167 -9.70 -21.46 -3.82
C GLN A 167 -9.39 -22.41 -2.66
N HIS A 168 -8.13 -22.44 -2.21
CA HIS A 168 -7.74 -23.20 -1.03
C HIS A 168 -8.43 -22.68 0.24
N LEU A 169 -8.47 -21.36 0.45
CA LEU A 169 -9.19 -20.73 1.56
C LEU A 169 -10.67 -21.12 1.61
N ASN A 170 -11.33 -21.17 0.46
CA ASN A 170 -12.76 -21.52 0.37
C ASN A 170 -13.06 -22.98 0.75
N THR A 171 -12.05 -23.85 0.73
CA THR A 171 -12.17 -25.28 1.02
C THR A 171 -11.42 -25.68 2.30
N LEU A 172 -10.93 -24.69 3.07
CA LEU A 172 -10.15 -24.90 4.29
C LEU A 172 -10.98 -25.61 5.36
N ASP A 173 -10.45 -26.73 5.89
CA ASP A 173 -10.98 -27.35 7.10
C ASP A 173 -10.63 -26.51 8.33
N THR A 174 -11.60 -25.72 8.78
CA THR A 174 -11.47 -24.84 9.94
C THR A 174 -11.52 -25.56 11.28
N THR A 175 -11.84 -26.86 11.30
CA THR A 175 -11.78 -27.69 12.51
C THR A 175 -10.36 -28.15 12.82
N ASN A 176 -9.50 -28.20 11.80
CA ASN A 176 -8.09 -28.50 11.95
C ASN A 176 -7.27 -27.23 12.23
N SER A 177 -6.86 -27.08 13.48
CA SER A 177 -6.10 -25.90 13.93
C SER A 177 -4.75 -25.73 13.23
N LEU A 178 -4.10 -26.82 12.81
CA LEU A 178 -2.84 -26.75 12.08
C LEU A 178 -3.05 -26.22 10.66
N SER A 179 -4.10 -26.68 9.97
CA SER A 179 -4.46 -26.18 8.64
C SER A 179 -4.76 -24.68 8.67
N VAL A 180 -5.57 -24.24 9.64
CA VAL A 180 -5.85 -22.81 9.87
C VAL A 180 -4.57 -22.03 10.15
N ARG A 181 -3.68 -22.58 10.98
CA ARG A 181 -2.41 -21.93 11.32
C ARG A 181 -1.51 -21.74 10.10
N MET A 182 -1.37 -22.77 9.25
CA MET A 182 -0.53 -22.72 8.06
C MET A 182 -0.98 -21.61 7.10
N VAL A 183 -2.29 -21.52 6.86
CA VAL A 183 -2.89 -20.46 6.04
C VAL A 183 -2.69 -19.08 6.67
N ASN A 184 -2.90 -18.95 7.99
CA ASN A 184 -2.68 -17.68 8.69
C ASN A 184 -1.22 -17.23 8.62
N ASP A 185 -0.27 -18.16 8.67
CA ASP A 185 1.13 -17.82 8.45
C ASP A 185 1.35 -17.32 7.01
N GLN A 186 0.77 -17.95 5.97
CA GLN A 186 0.85 -17.44 4.60
C GLN A 186 0.28 -16.02 4.46
N LEU A 187 -0.90 -15.75 5.03
CA LEU A 187 -1.52 -14.43 5.06
C LEU A 187 -0.65 -13.39 5.80
N MET A 188 -0.12 -13.75 6.98
CA MET A 188 0.68 -12.86 7.81
C MET A 188 2.05 -12.54 7.20
N TYR A 189 2.68 -13.53 6.57
CA TYR A 189 4.04 -13.40 6.03
C TYR A 189 4.09 -12.89 4.59
N LEU A 190 2.97 -12.82 3.87
CA LEU A 190 2.90 -12.27 2.51
C LEU A 190 3.53 -10.88 2.41
N GLU A 191 3.19 -9.97 3.35
CA GLU A 191 3.75 -8.61 3.36
C GLU A 191 5.28 -8.59 3.53
N ARG A 192 5.82 -9.55 4.30
CA ARG A 192 7.28 -9.69 4.49
C ARG A 192 7.99 -10.17 3.24
N ALA A 193 7.29 -10.85 2.33
CA ALA A 193 7.86 -11.30 1.06
C ALA A 193 8.25 -10.13 0.14
N PHE A 194 7.71 -8.92 0.38
CA PHE A 194 8.06 -7.71 -0.36
C PHE A 194 9.25 -6.93 0.22
N ILE A 195 9.98 -7.49 1.18
CA ILE A 195 11.13 -6.86 1.85
C ILE A 195 12.44 -7.35 1.23
N ASP A 196 13.15 -6.43 0.56
CA ASP A 196 14.54 -6.66 0.14
C ASP A 196 15.49 -6.31 1.31
N PRO A 197 16.27 -7.28 1.84
CA PRO A 197 17.18 -7.04 2.95
C PRO A 197 18.28 -6.01 2.64
N LEU A 198 18.62 -5.79 1.36
CA LEU A 198 19.60 -4.80 0.93
C LEU A 198 19.04 -3.37 0.98
N GLY A 199 17.71 -3.23 0.93
CA GLY A 199 17.03 -1.96 0.86
C GLY A 199 17.19 -1.23 -0.48
N LEU A 200 16.56 -0.07 -0.56
CA LEU A 200 16.63 0.78 -1.75
C LEU A 200 18.03 1.41 -1.90
N PRO A 201 18.44 1.78 -3.12
CA PRO A 201 19.72 2.45 -3.37
C PRO A 201 19.93 3.66 -2.45
N GLY A 202 21.05 3.68 -1.72
CA GLY A 202 21.40 4.74 -0.76
C GLY A 202 20.52 4.80 0.49
N ARG A 203 19.58 3.86 0.67
CA ARG A 203 18.52 3.89 1.69
C ARG A 203 18.28 2.49 2.31
N PRO A 204 19.24 1.94 3.06
CA PRO A 204 19.21 0.54 3.54
C PRO A 204 18.09 0.21 4.55
N PHE A 205 17.45 1.24 5.12
CA PHE A 205 16.30 1.07 6.03
C PHE A 205 14.96 1.05 5.29
N TYR A 206 14.93 1.49 4.03
CA TYR A 206 13.75 1.42 3.17
C TYR A 206 13.81 0.14 2.37
N ARG A 207 13.11 -0.89 2.82
CA ARG A 207 13.29 -2.26 2.31
C ARG A 207 12.13 -2.80 1.50
N HIS A 208 10.96 -2.18 1.66
CA HIS A 208 9.77 -2.59 0.96
C HIS A 208 9.85 -2.20 -0.52
N VAL A 209 9.86 -3.22 -1.39
CA VAL A 209 10.08 -3.09 -2.85
C VAL A 209 8.87 -2.50 -3.57
N VAL A 210 7.66 -2.78 -3.07
CA VAL A 210 6.41 -2.27 -3.63
C VAL A 210 6.10 -0.87 -3.12
N PHE A 211 6.33 -0.58 -1.84
CA PHE A 211 5.97 0.70 -1.23
C PHE A 211 7.16 1.34 -0.53
N ALA A 212 7.47 2.58 -0.88
CA ALA A 212 8.30 3.43 -0.02
C ALA A 212 8.00 4.89 -0.30
N PRO A 213 8.37 5.79 0.63
CA PRO A 213 8.51 7.20 0.30
C PRO A 213 9.47 7.36 -0.88
N SER A 214 9.14 8.22 -1.85
CA SER A 214 10.10 8.58 -2.90
C SER A 214 11.32 9.28 -2.29
N SER A 215 12.49 9.13 -2.89
CA SER A 215 13.65 9.97 -2.55
C SER A 215 13.37 11.46 -2.77
N HIS A 216 12.39 11.81 -3.61
CA HIS A 216 12.06 13.18 -4.01
C HIS A 216 10.80 13.73 -3.31
N ASN A 217 9.99 12.88 -2.68
CA ASN A 217 8.85 13.27 -1.86
C ASN A 217 8.61 12.26 -0.73
N LYS A 218 9.03 12.61 0.49
CA LYS A 218 8.99 11.70 1.64
C LYS A 218 7.59 11.45 2.22
N TYR A 219 6.59 12.28 1.89
CA TYR A 219 5.25 12.17 2.49
C TYR A 219 4.28 11.32 1.67
N ALA A 220 4.46 11.28 0.34
CA ALA A 220 3.68 10.42 -0.53
C ALA A 220 4.33 9.03 -0.63
N GLY A 221 3.54 7.97 -0.43
CA GLY A 221 3.99 6.62 -0.76
C GLY A 221 3.98 6.45 -2.27
N GLU A 222 5.14 6.16 -2.86
CA GLU A 222 5.26 5.76 -4.26
C GLU A 222 5.24 4.25 -4.39
N SER A 223 4.69 3.76 -5.50
CA SER A 223 4.70 2.34 -5.85
C SER A 223 5.92 2.01 -6.73
N PHE A 224 6.57 0.88 -6.47
CA PHE A 224 7.85 0.51 -7.09
C PHE A 224 8.90 1.64 -7.01
N PRO A 225 9.21 2.15 -5.80
CA PRO A 225 10.08 3.31 -5.58
C PRO A 225 11.47 3.16 -6.21
N GLY A 226 12.04 1.95 -6.24
CA GLY A 226 13.33 1.70 -6.91
C GLY A 226 13.30 2.05 -8.40
N ILE A 227 12.24 1.63 -9.12
CA ILE A 227 12.06 1.93 -10.54
C ILE A 227 11.73 3.42 -10.71
N TYR A 228 10.85 3.97 -9.86
CA TYR A 228 10.46 5.37 -9.91
C TYR A 228 11.66 6.31 -9.76
N ASP A 229 12.47 6.09 -8.71
CA ASP A 229 13.62 6.95 -8.43
C ASP A 229 14.72 6.77 -9.50
N ALA A 230 14.87 5.57 -10.09
CA ALA A 230 15.78 5.35 -11.22
C ALA A 230 15.33 6.07 -12.51
N LEU A 231 14.03 6.25 -12.72
CA LEU A 231 13.46 7.02 -13.83
C LEU A 231 13.40 8.52 -13.55
N PHE A 232 13.53 8.94 -12.29
CA PHE A 232 13.41 10.34 -11.91
C PHE A 232 14.53 11.17 -12.54
N ASP A 233 14.15 12.23 -13.27
CA ASP A 233 15.06 13.14 -13.97
C ASP A 233 16.07 12.46 -14.92
N ILE A 234 15.73 11.27 -15.44
CA ILE A 234 16.66 10.42 -16.20
C ILE A 234 17.21 11.09 -17.47
N LYS A 235 16.49 12.07 -18.04
CA LYS A 235 16.95 12.84 -19.22
C LYS A 235 18.18 13.70 -18.94
N ASN A 236 18.38 14.11 -17.69
CA ASN A 236 19.48 14.97 -17.27
C ASN A 236 20.64 14.19 -16.63
N ALA A 237 20.61 12.86 -16.71
CA ALA A 237 21.66 12.01 -16.15
C ALA A 237 22.99 12.23 -16.86
N ALA A 238 24.06 12.49 -16.09
CA ALA A 238 25.42 12.68 -16.62
C ALA A 238 25.98 11.43 -17.30
N GLU A 239 25.58 10.23 -16.84
CA GLU A 239 25.95 8.93 -17.39
C GLU A 239 24.70 8.14 -17.82
N PRO A 240 24.13 8.38 -19.03
CA PRO A 240 22.88 7.78 -19.45
C PRO A 240 22.87 6.24 -19.44
N GLU A 241 23.94 5.60 -19.91
CA GLU A 241 24.05 4.12 -19.93
C GLU A 241 23.94 3.52 -18.53
N ARG A 242 24.59 4.15 -17.54
CA ARG A 242 24.54 3.73 -16.14
C ARG A 242 23.15 3.95 -15.54
N ALA A 243 22.50 5.07 -15.86
CA ALA A 243 21.15 5.37 -15.39
C ALA A 243 20.12 4.35 -15.91
N TRP A 244 20.16 4.04 -17.20
CA TRP A 244 19.27 3.03 -17.78
C TRP A 244 19.59 1.60 -17.32
N SER A 245 20.85 1.31 -17.01
CA SER A 245 21.23 0.05 -16.35
C SER A 245 20.62 -0.08 -14.95
N GLU A 246 20.53 1.02 -14.19
CA GLU A 246 19.86 1.04 -12.89
C GLU A 246 18.35 0.80 -13.03
N VAL A 247 17.69 1.40 -14.04
CA VAL A 247 16.27 1.12 -14.34
C VAL A 247 16.06 -0.37 -14.57
N LYS A 248 16.89 -1.01 -15.42
CA LYS A 248 16.81 -2.46 -15.66
C LYS A 248 17.01 -3.27 -14.40
N ARG A 249 17.98 -2.89 -13.56
CA ARG A 249 18.25 -3.56 -12.28
C ARG A 249 17.04 -3.50 -11.36
N GLN A 250 16.41 -2.33 -11.21
CA GLN A 250 15.26 -2.15 -10.33
C GLN A 250 14.01 -2.86 -10.85
N ILE A 251 13.80 -2.93 -12.18
CA ILE A 251 12.76 -3.76 -12.78
C ILE A 251 12.98 -5.23 -12.44
N SER A 252 14.22 -5.72 -12.56
CA SER A 252 14.56 -7.11 -12.23
C SER A 252 14.35 -7.43 -10.74
N ILE A 253 14.71 -6.52 -9.84
CA ILE A 253 14.47 -6.68 -8.39
C ILE A 253 12.97 -6.73 -8.10
N ALA A 254 12.19 -5.81 -8.69
CA ALA A 254 10.74 -5.79 -8.52
C ALA A 254 10.08 -7.08 -9.05
N ALA A 255 10.45 -7.52 -10.26
CA ALA A 255 9.95 -8.76 -10.84
C ALA A 255 10.29 -9.98 -9.98
N PHE A 256 11.55 -10.10 -9.56
CA PHE A 256 11.98 -11.17 -8.66
C PHE A 256 11.19 -11.18 -7.36
N THR A 257 11.05 -10.02 -6.72
CA THR A 257 10.38 -9.89 -5.42
C THR A 257 8.88 -10.23 -5.52
N VAL A 258 8.19 -9.76 -6.56
CA VAL A 258 6.78 -10.08 -6.79
C VAL A 258 6.60 -11.58 -7.04
N ASN A 259 7.48 -12.20 -7.83
CA ASN A 259 7.41 -13.62 -8.10
C ASN A 259 7.74 -14.47 -6.85
N ALA A 260 8.72 -14.05 -6.05
CA ALA A 260 9.03 -14.69 -4.77
C ALA A 260 7.87 -14.57 -3.77
N ALA A 261 7.16 -13.44 -3.75
CA ALA A 261 5.95 -13.28 -2.97
C ALA A 261 4.83 -14.23 -3.44
N ALA A 262 4.68 -14.45 -4.75
CA ALA A 262 3.74 -15.42 -5.30
C ALA A 262 4.03 -16.84 -4.79
N ASP A 263 5.30 -17.23 -4.71
CA ASP A 263 5.72 -18.54 -4.20
C ASP A 263 5.34 -18.78 -2.74
N THR A 264 5.21 -17.73 -1.92
CA THR A 264 4.76 -17.87 -0.52
C THR A 264 3.30 -18.28 -0.38
N LEU A 265 2.48 -18.04 -1.41
CA LEU A 265 1.05 -18.38 -1.42
C LEU A 265 0.77 -19.76 -2.03
N ARG A 266 1.75 -20.35 -2.71
CA ARG A 266 1.59 -21.67 -3.34
C ARG A 266 1.40 -22.76 -2.27
N PRO A 267 0.71 -23.86 -2.61
CA PRO A 267 0.53 -24.98 -1.69
C PRO A 267 1.87 -25.49 -1.15
N LEU A 268 1.96 -25.65 0.16
CA LEU A 268 3.10 -26.29 0.80
C LEU A 268 3.10 -27.75 0.34
N ARG A 269 4.15 -28.18 -0.38
CA ARG A 269 4.27 -29.57 -0.81
C ARG A 269 4.28 -30.46 0.44
N PRO A 270 3.55 -31.59 0.44
CA PRO A 270 3.73 -32.56 1.51
C PRO A 270 5.19 -33.02 1.52
N LEU A 271 5.77 -33.08 2.72
CA LEU A 271 7.08 -33.65 2.99
C LEU A 271 7.11 -35.15 2.66
#